data_AF-A0A7C3DE43-F1
#
_entry.id   AF-A0A7C3DE43-F1
#
_cell.length_a   1.000
_cell.length_b   1.000
_cell.length_c   1.000
_cell.angle_alpha   90.00
_cell.angle_beta   90.00
_cell.angle_gamma   90.00
#
_symmetry.space_group_name_H-M   'P 1'
#
loop_
_entity.id
_entity.type
_entity.pdbx_description
1 polymer ?
#
loop_
_entity_poly.entity_id
_entity_poly.type
_entity_poly.pdbx_seq_one_letter_code
_entity_poly.pdbx_strand_id
1 'polypeptide(L)'
;MRSLWKLAPAMLCAAALLAADTDSQASLKDMAQKLITESRATREMAMQIAEQLRKSADTAAVRDQIPVLEQHAASIRQLINELESKGTTLTSRQRQQLETARKVAEILNVFIETKKQMLASVTSPRERDTVRYQAIGVAQRAEIIEKTISKLGL
;
A
#
# COMPACT_ATOMS: atom_id res chain seq x y z
N MET A 1 -66.10 -22.45 -20.31
CA MET A 1 -65.43 -21.14 -20.20
C MET A 1 -64.58 -21.13 -18.93
N ARG A 2 -63.30 -20.69 -19.04
CA ARG A 2 -62.36 -20.26 -17.96
C ARG A 2 -61.89 -21.38 -17.01
N SER A 3 -60.71 -22.00 -17.10
CA SER A 3 -59.30 -21.55 -17.23
C SER A 3 -58.72 -20.74 -16.05
N LEU A 4 -57.43 -21.03 -15.77
CA LEU A 4 -56.42 -20.28 -15.01
C LEU A 4 -56.27 -20.63 -13.51
N TRP A 5 -55.34 -21.53 -13.18
CA TRP A 5 -53.91 -21.25 -12.89
C TRP A 5 -53.70 -20.69 -11.47
N LYS A 6 -53.31 -21.57 -10.55
CA LYS A 6 -52.71 -21.22 -9.25
C LYS A 6 -51.48 -22.09 -9.04
N LEU A 7 -50.34 -21.71 -9.61
CA LEU A 7 -49.04 -22.26 -9.21
C LEU A 7 -47.96 -21.18 -9.30
N ALA A 8 -47.30 -21.01 -8.15
CA ALA A 8 -45.95 -20.48 -7.89
C ALA A 8 -45.65 -18.99 -8.12
N PRO A 9 -45.11 -18.34 -7.08
CA PRO A 9 -43.86 -17.63 -7.22
C PRO A 9 -42.89 -18.07 -6.12
N ALA A 10 -41.95 -18.95 -6.44
CA ALA A 10 -40.84 -19.30 -5.56
C ALA A 10 -39.59 -19.60 -6.41
N MET A 11 -39.08 -18.62 -7.14
CA MET A 11 -37.78 -18.73 -7.82
C MET A 11 -37.21 -17.35 -8.19
N LEU A 12 -36.96 -16.50 -7.19
CA LEU A 12 -36.37 -15.17 -7.39
C LEU A 12 -35.42 -14.83 -6.23
N CYS A 13 -34.46 -15.72 -5.93
CA CYS A 13 -33.42 -15.45 -4.93
C CYS A 13 -32.00 -15.90 -5.33
N ALA A 14 -31.81 -16.55 -6.49
CA ALA A 14 -30.48 -17.06 -6.87
C ALA A 14 -29.56 -16.00 -7.52
N ALA A 15 -30.11 -14.93 -8.12
CA ALA A 15 -29.32 -13.95 -8.86
C ALA A 15 -28.61 -12.90 -7.96
N ALA A 16 -29.11 -12.64 -6.75
CA ALA A 16 -28.56 -11.62 -5.86
C ALA A 16 -27.23 -12.04 -5.21
N LEU A 17 -26.99 -13.35 -5.01
CA LEU A 17 -25.78 -13.85 -4.37
C LEU A 17 -24.56 -13.81 -5.29
N LEU A 18 -24.74 -13.99 -6.61
CA LEU A 18 -23.64 -13.93 -7.58
C LEU A 18 -23.17 -12.49 -7.84
N ALA A 19 -24.07 -11.51 -7.79
CA ALA A 19 -23.73 -10.10 -8.00
C ALA A 19 -22.90 -9.51 -6.83
N ALA A 20 -23.20 -9.91 -5.59
CA ALA A 20 -22.48 -9.44 -4.40
C ALA A 20 -21.02 -9.92 -4.35
N ASP A 21 -20.74 -11.14 -4.83
CA ASP A 21 -19.41 -11.74 -4.81
C ASP A 21 -18.49 -11.10 -5.87
N THR A 22 -19.03 -10.77 -7.05
CA THR A 22 -18.29 -10.08 -8.10
C THR A 22 -17.88 -8.66 -7.74
N ASP A 23 -18.74 -7.92 -7.02
CA ASP A 23 -18.46 -6.54 -6.61
C ASP A 23 -17.40 -6.50 -5.49
N SER A 24 -17.46 -7.46 -4.56
CA SER A 24 -16.45 -7.66 -3.52
C SER A 24 -15.07 -7.94 -4.11
N GLN A 25 -14.97 -8.87 -5.07
CA GLN A 25 -13.70 -9.21 -5.70
C GLN A 25 -13.12 -8.04 -6.51
N ALA A 26 -13.95 -7.31 -7.26
CA ALA A 26 -13.53 -6.12 -7.98
C ALA A 26 -12.98 -5.04 -7.04
N SER A 27 -13.61 -4.86 -5.87
CA SER A 27 -13.14 -3.92 -4.85
C SER A 27 -11.77 -4.32 -4.25
N LEU A 28 -11.54 -5.61 -4.00
CA LEU A 28 -10.25 -6.14 -3.53
C LEU A 28 -9.14 -5.89 -4.53
N LYS A 29 -9.43 -6.11 -5.81
CA LYS A 29 -8.48 -5.85 -6.89
C LYS A 29 -8.13 -4.37 -7.02
N ASP A 30 -9.11 -3.49 -6.95
CA ASP A 30 -8.89 -2.03 -6.98
C ASP A 30 -8.02 -1.57 -5.80
N MET A 31 -8.30 -2.05 -4.57
CA MET A 31 -7.49 -1.73 -3.40
C MET A 31 -6.05 -2.26 -3.52
N ALA A 32 -5.86 -3.48 -4.02
CA ALA A 32 -4.53 -4.02 -4.29
C ALA A 32 -3.77 -3.19 -5.33
N GLN A 33 -4.46 -2.74 -6.38
CA GLN A 33 -3.87 -1.90 -7.41
C GLN A 33 -3.48 -0.51 -6.87
N LYS A 34 -4.33 0.11 -6.04
CA LYS A 34 -4.00 1.35 -5.34
C LYS A 34 -2.78 1.18 -4.44
N LEU A 35 -2.70 0.08 -3.71
CA LEU A 35 -1.58 -0.22 -2.82
C LEU A 35 -0.26 -0.40 -3.60
N ILE A 36 -0.31 -1.03 -4.77
CA ILE A 36 0.82 -1.12 -5.70
C ILE A 36 1.26 0.28 -6.15
N THR A 37 0.32 1.13 -6.55
CA THR A 37 0.61 2.50 -7.00
C THR A 37 1.26 3.33 -5.90
N GLU A 38 0.72 3.29 -4.67
CA GLU A 38 1.26 4.03 -3.52
C GLU A 38 2.66 3.52 -3.11
N SER A 39 2.86 2.20 -3.18
CA SER A 39 4.18 1.59 -2.95
C SER A 39 5.20 2.05 -3.99
N ARG A 40 4.80 2.13 -5.26
CA ARG A 40 5.66 2.63 -6.33
C ARG A 40 5.98 4.11 -6.16
N ALA A 41 4.99 4.94 -5.84
CA ALA A 41 5.20 6.37 -5.58
C ALA A 41 6.17 6.59 -4.41
N THR A 42 5.98 5.84 -3.31
CA THR A 42 6.90 5.84 -2.16
C THR A 42 8.32 5.46 -2.58
N ARG A 43 8.48 4.41 -3.39
CA ARG A 43 9.78 3.95 -3.88
C ARG A 43 10.48 5.02 -4.72
N GLU A 44 9.77 5.61 -5.68
CA GLU A 44 10.30 6.62 -6.58
C GLU A 44 10.70 7.89 -5.84
N MET A 45 9.84 8.38 -4.94
CA MET A 45 10.14 9.54 -4.10
C MET A 45 11.34 9.29 -3.18
N ALA A 46 11.42 8.12 -2.55
CA ALA A 46 12.55 7.77 -1.71
C ALA A 46 13.88 7.71 -2.49
N MET A 47 13.85 7.22 -3.74
CA MET A 47 15.02 7.24 -4.63
C MET A 47 15.38 8.65 -5.09
N GLN A 48 14.39 9.50 -5.37
CA GLN A 48 14.62 10.91 -5.68
C GLN A 48 15.29 11.64 -4.51
N ILE A 49 14.81 11.44 -3.29
CA ILE A 49 15.43 11.96 -2.06
C ILE A 49 16.89 11.47 -1.95
N ALA A 50 17.13 10.18 -2.15
CA ALA A 50 18.48 9.62 -2.08
C ALA A 50 19.42 10.27 -3.10
N GLU A 51 18.94 10.50 -4.31
CA GLU A 51 19.72 11.14 -5.38
C GLU A 51 19.99 12.62 -5.11
N GLN A 52 19.03 13.34 -4.54
CA GLN A 52 19.22 14.73 -4.12
C GLN A 52 20.25 14.85 -2.99
N LEU A 53 20.18 13.98 -1.99
CA LEU A 53 21.16 13.92 -0.89
C LEU A 53 22.57 13.55 -1.39
N ARG A 54 22.68 12.86 -2.52
CA ARG A 54 23.97 12.58 -3.18
C ARG A 54 24.55 13.81 -3.86
N LYS A 55 23.69 14.61 -4.51
CA LYS A 55 24.08 15.73 -5.38
C LYS A 55 24.21 17.07 -4.67
N SER A 56 23.41 17.31 -3.63
CA SER A 56 23.31 18.60 -2.97
C SER A 56 23.62 18.50 -1.48
N ALA A 57 24.27 19.54 -0.94
CA ALA A 57 24.40 19.74 0.50
C ALA A 57 23.15 20.40 1.10
N ASP A 58 22.35 21.09 0.27
CA ASP A 58 21.09 21.68 0.70
C ASP A 58 20.03 20.59 0.91
N THR A 59 19.52 20.52 2.13
CA THR A 59 18.51 19.55 2.56
C THR A 59 17.11 20.15 2.66
N ALA A 60 16.93 21.45 2.38
CA ALA A 60 15.62 22.11 2.45
C ALA A 60 14.60 21.43 1.52
N ALA A 61 14.95 21.25 0.25
CA ALA A 61 14.09 20.58 -0.73
C ALA A 61 13.76 19.12 -0.34
N VAL A 62 14.66 18.45 0.40
CA VAL A 62 14.42 17.08 0.90
C VAL A 62 13.44 17.11 2.07
N ARG A 63 13.55 18.09 2.98
CA ARG A 63 12.61 18.28 4.10
C ARG A 63 11.19 18.52 3.59
N ASP A 64 11.03 19.27 2.51
CA ASP A 64 9.71 19.54 1.90
C ASP A 64 9.07 18.29 1.28
N GLN A 65 9.86 17.28 0.92
CA GLN A 65 9.36 16.01 0.37
C GLN A 65 8.96 15.00 1.46
N ILE A 66 9.46 15.15 2.70
CA ILE A 66 9.15 14.20 3.79
C ILE A 66 7.65 14.13 4.10
N PRO A 67 6.90 15.23 4.21
CA PRO A 67 5.45 15.15 4.46
C PRO A 67 4.69 14.37 3.38
N VAL A 68 5.11 14.49 2.12
CA VAL A 68 4.48 13.75 1.01
C VAL A 68 4.83 12.26 1.10
N LEU A 69 6.06 11.92 1.46
CA LEU A 69 6.49 10.54 1.71
C LEU A 69 5.72 9.92 2.90
N GLU A 70 5.48 10.67 3.97
CA GLU A 70 4.65 10.27 5.10
C GLU A 70 3.20 10.01 4.68
N GLN A 71 2.65 10.86 3.81
CA GLN A 71 1.29 10.69 3.27
C GLN A 71 1.16 9.39 2.47
N HIS A 72 2.11 9.09 1.57
CA HIS A 72 2.10 7.83 0.83
C HIS A 72 2.21 6.62 1.77
N ALA A 73 3.09 6.68 2.78
CA ALA A 73 3.21 5.61 3.77
C ALA A 73 1.94 5.43 4.62
N ALA A 74 1.23 6.51 4.94
CA ALA A 74 -0.06 6.45 5.60
C ALA A 74 -1.13 5.80 4.71
N SER A 75 -1.18 6.17 3.43
CA SER A 75 -2.06 5.57 2.41
C SER A 75 -1.82 4.06 2.29
N ILE A 76 -0.55 3.62 2.21
CA ILE A 76 -0.17 2.19 2.20
C ILE A 76 -0.77 1.44 3.39
N ARG A 77 -0.61 1.96 4.62
CA ARG A 77 -1.15 1.30 5.82
C ARG A 77 -2.67 1.24 5.81
N GLN A 78 -3.33 2.33 5.40
CA GLN A 78 -4.78 2.36 5.31
C GLN A 78 -5.28 1.30 4.32
N LEU A 79 -4.69 1.23 3.13
CA LEU A 79 -5.07 0.26 2.10
C LEU A 79 -4.82 -1.19 2.53
N ILE A 80 -3.74 -1.46 3.28
CA ILE A 80 -3.50 -2.79 3.88
C ILE A 80 -4.62 -3.13 4.87
N ASN A 81 -4.95 -2.22 5.79
CA ASN A 81 -6.03 -2.45 6.76
C ASN A 81 -7.39 -2.66 6.08
N GLU A 82 -7.68 -1.90 5.02
CA GLU A 82 -8.90 -2.07 4.24
C GLU A 82 -8.93 -3.43 3.53
N LEU A 83 -7.83 -3.85 2.91
CA LEU A 83 -7.68 -5.18 2.31
C LEU A 83 -7.86 -6.31 3.33
N GLU A 84 -7.34 -6.14 4.55
CA GLU A 84 -7.53 -7.12 5.63
C GLU A 84 -8.99 -7.20 6.07
N SER A 85 -9.64 -6.04 6.25
CA SER A 85 -11.04 -5.97 6.70
C SER A 85 -12.04 -6.54 5.68
N LYS A 86 -11.78 -6.33 4.38
CA LYS A 86 -12.65 -6.77 3.28
C LYS A 86 -12.24 -8.14 2.73
N GLY A 87 -11.00 -8.57 2.97
CA GLY A 87 -10.43 -9.82 2.48
C GLY A 87 -10.86 -11.07 3.25
N THR A 88 -12.13 -11.15 3.66
CA THR A 88 -12.65 -12.31 4.39
C THR A 88 -12.58 -13.60 3.55
N THR A 89 -12.62 -13.47 2.23
CA THR A 89 -12.51 -14.57 1.25
C THR A 89 -11.06 -14.92 0.85
N LEU A 90 -10.06 -14.20 1.36
CA LEU A 90 -8.65 -14.50 1.06
C LEU A 90 -8.25 -15.88 1.56
N THR A 91 -7.50 -16.61 0.72
CA THR A 91 -6.87 -17.87 1.10
C THR A 91 -5.83 -17.64 2.21
N SER A 92 -5.48 -18.69 2.97
CA SER A 92 -4.44 -18.60 4.01
C SER A 92 -3.10 -18.08 3.48
N ARG A 93 -2.75 -18.43 2.23
CA ARG A 93 -1.54 -17.93 1.56
C ARG A 93 -1.62 -16.43 1.29
N GLN A 94 -2.74 -15.93 0.78
CA GLN A 94 -2.95 -14.51 0.52
C GLN A 94 -2.94 -13.70 1.83
N ARG A 95 -3.58 -14.21 2.89
CA ARG A 95 -3.54 -13.58 4.22
C ARG A 95 -2.11 -13.50 4.76
N GLN A 96 -1.30 -14.55 4.61
CA GLN A 96 0.11 -14.53 5.02
C GLN A 96 0.95 -13.52 4.23
N GLN A 97 0.68 -13.35 2.94
CA GLN A 97 1.32 -12.33 2.11
C GLN A 97 0.92 -10.92 2.55
N LEU A 98 -0.36 -10.69 2.84
CA LEU A 98 -0.87 -9.42 3.34
C LEU A 98 -0.27 -9.05 4.69
N GLU A 99 -0.18 -10.01 5.61
CA GLU A 99 0.50 -9.86 6.91
C GLU A 99 1.99 -9.52 6.74
N THR A 100 2.65 -10.10 5.74
CA THR A 100 4.04 -9.76 5.43
C THR A 100 4.14 -8.32 4.94
N ALA A 101 3.25 -7.88 4.05
CA ALA A 101 3.19 -6.51 3.57
C ALA A 101 2.93 -5.52 4.73
N ARG A 102 2.04 -5.87 5.67
CA ARG A 102 1.77 -5.08 6.88
C ARG A 102 3.02 -4.86 7.73
N LYS A 103 3.75 -5.92 8.06
CA LYS A 103 5.00 -5.83 8.83
C LYS A 103 6.04 -4.97 8.12
N VAL A 104 6.15 -5.10 6.80
CA VAL A 104 7.07 -4.26 6.02
C VAL A 104 6.64 -2.80 6.01
N ALA A 105 5.33 -2.50 5.97
CA ALA A 105 4.80 -1.15 6.06
C ALA A 105 5.03 -0.52 7.45
N GLU A 106 4.98 -1.30 8.53
CA GLU A 106 5.35 -0.84 9.87
C GLU A 106 6.84 -0.43 9.93
N ILE A 107 7.73 -1.28 9.39
CA ILE A 107 9.17 -0.98 9.29
C ILE A 107 9.43 0.23 8.39
N LEU A 108 8.73 0.33 7.25
CA LEU A 108 8.79 1.47 6.33
C LEU A 108 8.54 2.77 7.10
N ASN A 109 7.50 2.81 7.93
CA ASN A 109 7.17 4.00 8.72
C ASN A 109 8.28 4.37 9.71
N VAL A 110 8.86 3.39 10.42
CA VAL A 110 9.99 3.63 11.33
C VAL A 110 11.17 4.25 10.59
N PHE A 111 11.46 3.79 9.36
CA PHE A 111 12.55 4.34 8.54
C PHE A 111 12.26 5.76 8.05
N ILE A 112 11.00 6.12 7.81
CA ILE A 112 10.60 7.49 7.45
C ILE A 112 10.75 8.43 8.65
N GLU A 113 10.25 8.04 9.82
CA GLU A 113 10.38 8.83 11.05
C GLU A 113 11.84 9.03 11.46
N THR A 114 12.65 7.97 11.41
CA THR A 114 14.09 8.05 11.69
C THR A 114 14.76 9.05 10.75
N LYS A 115 14.41 9.02 9.46
CA LYS A 115 14.96 9.94 8.45
C LYS A 115 14.61 11.40 8.74
N LYS A 116 13.35 11.66 9.10
CA LYS A 116 12.87 12.99 9.48
C LYS A 116 13.67 13.56 10.64
N GLN A 117 13.88 12.75 11.68
CA GLN A 117 14.70 13.13 12.84
C GLN A 117 16.15 13.42 12.41
N MET A 118 16.75 12.54 11.60
CA MET A 118 18.12 12.75 11.14
C MET A 118 18.28 13.99 10.25
N LEU A 119 17.30 14.28 9.38
CA LEU A 119 17.30 15.47 8.51
C LEU A 119 17.27 16.78 9.29
N ALA A 120 16.73 16.78 10.51
CA ALA A 120 16.76 17.95 11.38
C ALA A 120 18.17 18.26 11.90
N SER A 121 19.06 17.26 11.96
CA SER A 121 20.42 17.37 12.51
C SER A 121 21.54 17.17 11.50
N VAL A 122 21.25 17.12 10.19
CA VAL A 122 22.32 17.00 9.16
C VAL A 122 23.16 18.27 9.14
N THR A 123 24.44 18.11 9.49
CA THR A 123 25.45 19.17 9.48
C THR A 123 26.70 18.78 8.69
N SER A 124 26.87 17.48 8.40
CA SER A 124 28.06 16.95 7.73
C SER A 124 27.74 16.06 6.51
N PRO A 125 28.70 15.89 5.57
CA PRO A 125 28.56 14.96 4.46
C PRO A 125 28.29 13.50 4.89
N ARG A 126 28.91 13.05 6.00
CA ARG A 126 28.73 11.69 6.52
C ARG A 126 27.31 11.44 7.03
N GLU A 127 26.72 12.41 7.72
CA GLU A 127 25.33 12.34 8.17
C GLU A 127 24.39 12.32 6.97
N ARG A 128 24.64 13.17 5.97
CA ARG A 128 23.87 13.20 4.73
C ARG A 128 23.90 11.84 4.01
N ASP A 129 25.07 11.20 3.93
CA ASP A 129 25.18 9.85 3.37
C ASP A 129 24.38 8.83 4.17
N THR A 130 24.36 8.94 5.49
CA THR A 130 23.56 8.06 6.34
C THR A 130 22.06 8.24 6.04
N VAL A 131 21.58 9.48 5.94
CA VAL A 131 20.19 9.78 5.56
C VAL A 131 19.88 9.26 4.15
N ARG A 132 20.84 9.35 3.22
CA ARG A 132 20.70 8.80 1.86
C ARG A 132 20.52 7.29 1.90
N TYR A 133 21.32 6.55 2.68
CA TYR A 133 21.14 5.11 2.84
C TYR A 133 19.80 4.76 3.49
N GLN A 134 19.31 5.57 4.42
CA GLN A 134 17.97 5.40 4.97
C GLN A 134 16.89 5.60 3.90
N ALA A 135 17.06 6.55 2.98
CA ALA A 135 16.12 6.77 1.87
C ALA A 135 16.10 5.58 0.90
N ILE A 136 17.26 5.03 0.54
CA ILE A 136 17.35 3.76 -0.21
C ILE A 136 16.66 2.62 0.55
N GLY A 137 16.84 2.59 1.88
CA GLY A 137 16.15 1.65 2.75
C GLY A 137 14.63 1.71 2.57
N VAL A 138 14.03 2.90 2.68
CA VAL A 138 12.60 3.14 2.44
C VAL A 138 12.18 2.62 1.06
N ALA A 139 12.93 2.94 0.01
CA ALA A 139 12.62 2.49 -1.35
C ALA A 139 12.54 0.97 -1.47
N GLN A 140 13.49 0.24 -0.86
CA GLN A 140 13.51 -1.22 -0.86
C GLN A 140 12.29 -1.81 -0.12
N ARG A 141 11.85 -1.22 1.00
CA ARG A 141 10.67 -1.72 1.72
C ARG A 141 9.41 -1.51 0.89
N ALA A 142 9.28 -0.34 0.26
CA ALA A 142 8.17 -0.05 -0.63
C ALA A 142 8.12 -1.02 -1.82
N GLU A 143 9.28 -1.35 -2.40
CA GLU A 143 9.39 -2.39 -3.45
C GLU A 143 8.96 -3.78 -2.95
N ILE A 144 9.34 -4.15 -1.73
CA ILE A 144 8.92 -5.44 -1.13
C ILE A 144 7.40 -5.48 -0.97
N ILE A 145 6.76 -4.38 -0.53
CA ILE A 145 5.30 -4.28 -0.44
C ILE A 145 4.69 -4.46 -1.84
N GLU A 146 5.13 -3.67 -2.83
CA GLU A 146 4.66 -3.76 -4.22
C GLU A 146 4.71 -5.20 -4.74
N LYS A 147 5.86 -5.87 -4.61
CA LYS A 147 6.06 -7.25 -5.07
C LYS A 147 5.23 -8.26 -4.30
N THR A 148 4.97 -8.01 -3.01
CA THR A 148 4.17 -8.92 -2.17
C THR A 148 2.71 -8.83 -2.53
N ILE A 149 2.18 -7.61 -2.70
CA ILE A 149 0.80 -7.35 -3.08
C ILE A 149 0.52 -7.82 -4.50
N SER A 150 1.44 -7.61 -5.44
CA SER A 150 1.32 -8.14 -6.82
C SER A 150 1.17 -9.67 -6.88
N LYS A 151 1.64 -10.39 -5.87
CA LYS A 151 1.54 -11.86 -5.78
C LYS A 151 0.26 -12.35 -5.10
N LEU A 152 -0.62 -11.46 -4.65
CA LEU A 152 -1.91 -11.83 -4.08
C LEU A 152 -2.85 -12.44 -5.14
N GLY A 153 -2.67 -12.09 -6.42
CA GLY A 153 -3.45 -12.64 -7.53
C GLY A 153 -4.95 -12.28 -7.45
N LEU A 154 -5.24 -11.07 -6.97
CA LEU A 154 -6.59 -10.50 -6.86
C LEU A 154 -7.11 -9.95 -8.19
#